data_AF-A0AAU8LDY0-F1
#
_entry.id   AF-A0AAU8LDY0-F1
#
_cell.length_a   1.000
_cell.length_b   1.000
_cell.length_c   1.000
_cell.angle_alpha   90.00
_cell.angle_beta   90.00
_cell.angle_gamma   90.00
#
_symmetry.space_group_name_H-M   'P 1'
#
loop_
_entity.id
_entity.type
_entity.pdbx_description
1 polymer ?
#
loop_
_entity_poly.entity_id
_entity_poly.type
_entity_poly.pdbx_seq_one_letter_code
_entity_poly.pdbx_strand_id
1 'polypeptide(L)'
;MKRPVPPARLANTAFTQLLPAPEVGEWIQAEILADTGSIHNQDHAHLIDADICIMWASSAFTKQGRTVLGQAEQVAFRAGGWQKARMEQQMRDWFGYVPTYIITLAADYCSQCSDADFCALVEHELYHIAQATDQYGAPKFTQDGLPKLEMRGHDVEEFVGVVRRYGASPDVQLLVDAANKPAEVGKINISRACGTCLMRLA
;
A
#
# COMPACT_ATOMS: atom_id res chain seq x y z
N MET A 1 -10.50 13.09 14.40
CA MET A 1 -11.62 12.77 13.47
C MET A 1 -12.05 11.31 13.67
N LYS A 2 -13.29 10.90 13.37
CA LYS A 2 -13.64 9.46 13.40
C LYS A 2 -13.16 8.79 12.11
N ARG A 3 -12.73 7.53 12.18
CA ARG A 3 -12.41 6.72 11.02
C ARG A 3 -13.60 6.68 10.03
N PRO A 4 -13.37 6.86 8.73
CA PRO A 4 -14.42 6.71 7.72
C PRO A 4 -14.84 5.26 7.51
N VAL A 5 -16.11 5.07 7.19
CA VAL A 5 -16.71 3.76 6.91
C VAL A 5 -17.27 3.74 5.50
N PRO A 6 -17.17 2.61 4.78
CA PRO A 6 -17.70 2.52 3.43
C PRO A 6 -19.23 2.72 3.40
N PRO A 7 -19.79 3.33 2.35
CA PRO A 7 -21.22 3.50 2.22
C PRO A 7 -21.97 2.16 2.17
N ALA A 8 -23.07 2.05 2.92
CA ALA A 8 -23.89 0.83 2.99
C ALA A 8 -24.38 0.33 1.61
N ARG A 9 -24.49 1.22 0.61
CA ARG A 9 -24.87 0.87 -0.77
C ARG A 9 -23.88 -0.05 -1.49
N LEU A 10 -22.63 -0.13 -1.01
CA LEU A 10 -21.63 -1.05 -1.55
C LEU A 10 -21.79 -2.47 -1.00
N ALA A 11 -22.61 -2.67 0.02
CA ALA A 11 -22.91 -4.01 0.54
C ALA A 11 -23.83 -4.77 -0.43
N ASN A 12 -23.55 -6.06 -0.62
CA ASN A 12 -24.40 -6.99 -1.39
C ASN A 12 -24.64 -6.60 -2.85
N THR A 13 -23.65 -5.99 -3.51
CA THR A 13 -23.75 -5.68 -4.95
C THR A 13 -23.51 -6.93 -5.80
N ALA A 14 -24.29 -7.11 -6.87
CA ALA A 14 -24.14 -8.26 -7.78
C ALA A 14 -22.88 -8.18 -8.66
N PHE A 15 -22.36 -6.97 -8.85
CA PHE A 15 -21.15 -6.68 -9.60
C PHE A 15 -20.24 -5.78 -8.77
N THR A 16 -18.94 -5.80 -9.08
CA THR A 16 -17.99 -4.89 -8.46
C THR A 16 -18.40 -3.44 -8.75
N GLN A 17 -18.62 -2.69 -7.68
CA GLN A 17 -18.86 -1.26 -7.76
C GLN A 17 -17.69 -0.50 -7.18
N LEU A 18 -17.30 0.58 -7.85
CA LEU A 18 -16.24 1.48 -7.44
C LEU A 18 -16.84 2.85 -7.16
N LEU A 19 -16.45 3.48 -6.07
CA LEU A 19 -16.92 4.80 -5.68
C LEU A 19 -15.77 5.64 -5.15
N PRO A 20 -15.72 6.94 -5.46
CA PRO A 20 -14.84 7.87 -4.77
C PRO A 20 -15.09 7.84 -3.27
N ALA A 21 -14.00 7.96 -2.51
CA ALA A 21 -13.99 7.98 -1.05
C ALA A 21 -13.28 9.25 -0.54
N PRO A 22 -13.77 10.46 -0.87
CA PRO A 22 -13.14 11.71 -0.46
C PRO A 22 -12.99 11.81 1.07
N GLU A 23 -13.93 11.23 1.83
CA GLU A 23 -13.89 11.18 3.29
C GLU A 23 -12.66 10.41 3.82
N VAL A 24 -12.15 9.43 3.07
CA VAL A 24 -10.93 8.70 3.41
C VAL A 24 -9.70 9.55 3.11
N GLY A 25 -9.70 10.25 1.97
CA GLY A 25 -8.63 11.20 1.62
C GLY A 25 -8.49 12.32 2.66
N GLU A 26 -9.62 12.92 3.07
CA GLU A 26 -9.66 13.94 4.12
C GLU A 26 -9.12 13.41 5.46
N TRP A 27 -9.51 12.19 5.83
CA TRP A 27 -9.03 11.55 7.06
C TRP A 27 -7.53 11.24 7.00
N ILE A 28 -7.02 10.74 5.87
CA ILE A 28 -5.58 10.50 5.66
C ILE A 28 -4.81 11.81 5.82
N GLN A 29 -5.27 12.89 5.17
CA GLN A 29 -4.63 14.19 5.27
C GLN A 29 -4.58 14.68 6.71
N ALA A 30 -5.69 14.57 7.44
CA ALA A 30 -5.83 15.12 8.79
C ALA A 30 -5.11 14.29 9.87
N GLU A 31 -5.13 12.96 9.78
CA GLU A 31 -4.67 12.08 10.87
C GLU A 31 -3.30 11.44 10.62
N ILE A 32 -2.92 11.18 9.36
CA ILE A 32 -1.67 10.51 9.00
C ILE A 32 -0.64 11.50 8.46
N LEU A 33 -1.02 12.38 7.53
CA LEU A 33 -0.07 13.26 6.83
C LEU A 33 0.22 14.55 7.60
N ALA A 34 -0.80 15.20 8.15
CA ALA A 34 -0.62 16.41 8.94
C ALA A 34 0.23 16.13 10.19
N ASP A 35 1.16 17.03 10.50
CA ASP A 35 2.00 17.00 11.70
C ASP A 35 1.20 17.09 13.01
N THR A 36 -0.01 17.67 12.94
CA THR A 36 -0.99 17.72 14.03
C THR A 36 -1.86 16.46 14.16
N GLY A 37 -1.73 15.50 13.23
CA GLY A 37 -2.55 14.30 13.19
C GLY A 37 -2.29 13.36 14.35
N SER A 38 -3.33 12.69 14.85
CA SER A 38 -3.23 11.84 16.04
C SER A 38 -2.31 10.62 15.82
N ILE A 39 -2.17 10.21 14.56
CA ILE A 39 -1.32 9.10 14.11
C ILE A 39 -0.36 9.58 13.03
N HIS A 40 0.17 10.81 13.13
CA HIS A 40 1.10 11.35 12.16
C HIS A 40 2.24 10.36 11.84
N ASN A 41 2.56 10.22 10.55
CA ASN A 41 3.66 9.39 10.09
C ASN A 41 4.60 10.18 9.17
N GLN A 42 5.78 10.51 9.69
CA GLN A 42 6.80 11.23 8.94
C GLN A 42 7.30 10.45 7.72
N ASP A 43 7.19 9.12 7.70
CA ASP A 43 7.56 8.30 6.55
C ASP A 43 6.71 8.62 5.30
N HIS A 44 5.54 9.25 5.47
CA HIS A 44 4.65 9.68 4.40
C HIS A 44 4.73 11.18 4.09
N ALA A 45 5.75 11.90 4.59
CA ALA A 45 5.87 13.35 4.38
C ALA A 45 5.94 13.74 2.89
N HIS A 46 6.47 12.87 2.03
CA HIS A 46 6.50 13.09 0.57
C HIS A 46 5.12 13.04 -0.10
N LEU A 47 4.07 12.65 0.63
CA LEU A 47 2.70 12.54 0.14
C LEU A 47 1.81 13.74 0.46
N ILE A 48 2.28 14.72 1.23
CA ILE A 48 1.46 15.87 1.71
C ILE A 48 0.82 16.64 0.55
N ASP A 49 1.55 16.84 -0.55
CA ASP A 49 1.08 17.53 -1.75
C ASP A 49 0.90 16.57 -2.95
N ALA A 50 0.86 15.26 -2.68
CA ALA A 50 0.71 14.26 -3.73
C ALA A 50 -0.72 14.21 -4.26
N ASP A 51 -0.85 14.09 -5.57
CA ASP A 51 -2.12 13.91 -6.26
C ASP A 51 -2.60 12.45 -6.14
N ILE A 52 -3.26 12.15 -5.00
CA ILE A 52 -3.78 10.84 -4.64
C ILE A 52 -5.28 10.93 -4.39
N CYS A 53 -6.05 10.15 -5.14
CA CYS A 53 -7.48 9.97 -4.88
C CYS A 53 -7.74 8.62 -4.22
N ILE A 54 -8.72 8.56 -3.31
CA ILE A 54 -9.12 7.34 -2.63
C ILE A 54 -10.45 6.84 -3.16
N MET A 55 -10.59 5.52 -3.25
CA MET A 55 -11.80 4.84 -3.68
C MET A 55 -12.17 3.69 -2.76
N TRP A 56 -13.46 3.39 -2.71
CA TRP A 56 -13.98 2.13 -2.25
C TRP A 56 -14.25 1.21 -3.42
N ALA A 57 -13.88 -0.07 -3.29
CA ALA A 57 -14.42 -1.16 -4.09
C ALA A 57 -15.43 -1.95 -3.26
N SER A 58 -16.54 -2.38 -3.84
CA SER A 58 -17.58 -3.12 -3.11
C SER A 58 -17.07 -4.40 -2.44
N SER A 59 -16.05 -5.04 -3.03
CA SER A 59 -15.43 -6.25 -2.48
C SER A 59 -13.94 -6.32 -2.79
N ALA A 60 -13.22 -7.11 -1.98
CA ALA A 60 -11.88 -7.56 -2.31
C ALA A 60 -11.88 -8.38 -3.63
N PHE A 61 -10.70 -8.53 -4.23
CA PHE A 61 -10.51 -9.40 -5.41
C PHE A 61 -9.33 -10.34 -5.23
N THR A 62 -9.29 -11.41 -6.04
CA THR A 62 -8.20 -12.40 -5.99
C THR A 62 -7.20 -12.16 -7.11
N LYS A 63 -5.91 -12.13 -6.77
CA LYS A 63 -4.80 -12.03 -7.70
C LYS A 63 -3.76 -13.09 -7.36
N GLN A 64 -3.45 -13.98 -8.31
CA GLN A 64 -2.47 -15.06 -8.12
C GLN A 64 -2.68 -15.89 -6.84
N GLY A 65 -3.94 -16.20 -6.52
CA GLY A 65 -4.31 -16.98 -5.33
C GLY A 65 -4.26 -16.22 -4.00
N ARG A 66 -3.98 -14.90 -4.02
CA ARG A 66 -4.02 -14.03 -2.84
C ARG A 66 -5.21 -13.08 -2.91
N THR A 67 -5.85 -12.84 -1.77
CA THR A 67 -6.88 -11.81 -1.62
C THR A 67 -6.21 -10.45 -1.52
N VAL A 68 -6.68 -9.49 -2.31
CA VAL A 68 -6.22 -8.11 -2.34
C VAL A 68 -7.28 -7.23 -1.66
N LEU A 69 -6.92 -6.65 -0.51
CA LEU A 69 -7.81 -5.82 0.32
C LEU A 69 -7.66 -4.32 0.04
N GLY A 70 -6.53 -3.92 -0.53
CA GLY A 70 -6.27 -2.58 -1.01
C GLY A 70 -5.36 -2.63 -2.24
N GLN A 71 -5.36 -1.55 -3.02
CA GLN A 71 -4.41 -1.40 -4.12
C GLN A 71 -4.12 0.08 -4.38
N ALA A 72 -2.87 0.48 -4.22
CA ALA A 72 -2.30 1.69 -4.77
C ALA A 72 -1.87 1.49 -6.22
N GLU A 73 -2.21 2.43 -7.10
CA GLU A 73 -1.78 2.43 -8.50
C GLU A 73 -1.47 3.85 -9.00
N GLN A 74 -0.46 3.94 -9.86
CA GLN A 74 -0.28 5.11 -10.72
C GLN A 74 -1.22 4.98 -11.92
N VAL A 75 -2.07 5.98 -12.13
CA VAL A 75 -3.09 5.95 -13.19
C VAL A 75 -2.41 5.91 -14.56
N ALA A 76 -2.63 4.82 -15.28
CA ALA A 76 -2.09 4.62 -16.62
C ALA A 76 -3.10 3.90 -17.52
N PHE A 77 -3.53 4.57 -18.60
CA PHE A 77 -4.45 3.98 -19.57
C PHE A 77 -3.69 3.21 -20.65
N ARG A 78 -3.65 1.88 -20.53
CA ARG A 78 -3.07 0.97 -21.53
C ARG A 78 -4.06 0.67 -22.67
N ALA A 79 -4.70 1.71 -23.18
CA ALA A 79 -5.69 1.65 -24.25
C ALA A 79 -5.62 2.89 -25.14
N GLY A 80 -6.17 2.82 -26.35
CA GLY A 80 -6.24 3.93 -27.31
C GLY A 80 -7.68 4.31 -27.67
N GLY A 81 -7.83 5.40 -28.43
CA GLY A 81 -9.11 5.84 -29.01
C GLY A 81 -10.24 5.93 -27.97
N TRP A 82 -11.41 5.41 -28.31
CA TRP A 82 -12.60 5.46 -27.44
C TRP A 82 -12.50 4.62 -26.16
N GLN A 83 -11.62 3.61 -26.12
CA GLN A 83 -11.41 2.86 -24.87
C GLN A 83 -10.74 3.74 -23.81
N LYS A 84 -9.68 4.45 -24.20
CA LYS A 84 -9.03 5.46 -23.35
C LYS A 84 -10.00 6.57 -22.95
N ALA A 85 -10.75 7.11 -23.92
CA ALA A 85 -11.69 8.19 -23.66
C ALA A 85 -12.76 7.82 -22.61
N ARG A 86 -13.31 6.59 -22.64
CA ARG A 86 -14.26 6.13 -21.62
C ARG A 86 -13.63 6.01 -20.23
N MET A 87 -12.38 5.56 -20.15
CA MET A 87 -11.66 5.47 -18.88
C MET A 87 -11.34 6.86 -18.30
N GLU A 88 -10.87 7.79 -19.13
CA GLU A 88 -10.62 9.18 -18.73
C GLU A 88 -11.90 9.91 -18.33
N GLN A 89 -12.99 9.70 -19.07
CA GLN A 89 -14.29 10.26 -18.71
C GLN A 89 -14.74 9.75 -17.34
N GLN A 90 -14.60 8.46 -17.07
CA GLN A 90 -14.97 7.89 -15.78
C GLN A 90 -14.19 8.53 -14.61
N MET A 91 -12.90 8.79 -14.79
CA MET A 91 -12.09 9.49 -13.77
C MET A 91 -12.56 10.94 -13.58
N ARG A 92 -12.87 11.66 -14.66
CA ARG A 92 -13.38 13.03 -14.58
C ARG A 92 -14.77 13.09 -13.94
N ASP A 93 -15.63 12.12 -14.22
CA ASP A 93 -16.96 12.03 -13.60
C ASP A 93 -16.86 11.75 -12.09
N TRP A 94 -15.82 11.03 -11.66
CA TRP A 94 -15.55 10.74 -10.25
C TRP A 94 -14.83 11.86 -9.50
N PHE A 95 -13.79 12.45 -10.10
CA PHE A 95 -12.84 13.33 -9.40
C PHE A 95 -12.79 14.76 -9.97
N GLY A 96 -13.44 15.02 -11.11
CA GLY A 96 -13.34 16.28 -11.87
C GLY A 96 -12.12 16.37 -12.79
N TYR A 97 -11.17 15.46 -12.64
CA TYR A 97 -9.93 15.37 -13.42
C TYR A 97 -9.44 13.92 -13.49
N VAL A 98 -8.29 13.69 -14.13
CA VAL A 98 -7.61 12.39 -14.11
C VAL A 98 -6.51 12.46 -13.06
N PRO A 99 -6.63 11.77 -11.90
CA PRO A 99 -5.61 11.82 -10.86
C PRO A 99 -4.35 11.05 -11.29
N THR A 100 -3.23 11.39 -10.65
CA THR A 100 -1.94 10.72 -10.87
C THR A 100 -1.89 9.37 -10.18
N TYR A 101 -2.41 9.27 -8.95
CA TYR A 101 -2.47 8.05 -8.17
C TYR A 101 -3.88 7.79 -7.65
N ILE A 102 -4.24 6.51 -7.55
CA ILE A 102 -5.46 6.06 -6.89
C ILE A 102 -5.11 4.97 -5.88
N ILE A 103 -5.71 5.06 -4.70
CA ILE A 103 -5.74 3.97 -3.72
C ILE A 103 -7.18 3.47 -3.64
N THR A 104 -7.39 2.18 -3.88
CA THR A 104 -8.70 1.54 -3.78
C THR A 104 -8.73 0.59 -2.58
N LEU A 105 -9.74 0.70 -1.73
CA LEU A 105 -9.90 -0.12 -0.52
C LEU A 105 -11.15 -1.01 -0.62
N ALA A 106 -11.05 -2.25 -0.18
CA ALA A 106 -12.16 -3.22 -0.17
C ALA A 106 -13.16 -2.89 0.94
N ALA A 107 -14.37 -2.46 0.56
CA ALA A 107 -15.43 -2.03 1.47
C ALA A 107 -15.99 -3.17 2.33
N ASP A 108 -16.10 -4.37 1.79
CA ASP A 108 -16.53 -5.57 2.52
C ASP A 108 -15.60 -5.87 3.70
N TYR A 109 -14.29 -5.73 3.52
CA TYR A 109 -13.32 -5.85 4.59
C TYR A 109 -13.32 -4.63 5.52
N CYS A 110 -13.25 -3.42 4.96
CA CYS A 110 -13.14 -2.17 5.72
C CYS A 110 -14.40 -1.84 6.54
N SER A 111 -15.54 -2.48 6.28
CA SER A 111 -16.75 -2.36 7.11
C SER A 111 -16.72 -3.25 8.37
N GLN A 112 -15.80 -4.22 8.43
CA GLN A 112 -15.78 -5.26 9.45
C GLN A 112 -14.46 -5.31 10.24
N CYS A 113 -13.35 -4.84 9.66
CA CYS A 113 -12.05 -4.89 10.29
C CYS A 113 -11.91 -3.90 11.45
N SER A 114 -10.99 -4.22 12.38
CA SER A 114 -10.68 -3.33 13.51
C SER A 114 -10.10 -2.00 13.02
N ASP A 115 -10.09 -0.99 13.90
CA ASP A 115 -9.46 0.30 13.57
C ASP A 115 -7.96 0.15 13.31
N ALA A 116 -7.28 -0.74 14.04
CA ALA A 116 -5.87 -1.04 13.82
C ALA A 116 -5.63 -1.66 12.44
N ASP A 117 -6.44 -2.64 12.05
CA ASP A 117 -6.33 -3.29 10.73
C ASP A 117 -6.60 -2.32 9.58
N PHE A 118 -7.56 -1.41 9.76
CA PHE A 118 -7.84 -0.38 8.77
C PHE A 118 -6.68 0.60 8.60
N CYS A 119 -6.14 1.10 9.71
CA CYS A 119 -4.98 1.98 9.66
C CYS A 119 -3.77 1.27 9.05
N ALA A 120 -3.55 -0.01 9.39
CA ALA A 120 -2.50 -0.83 8.79
C ALA A 120 -2.68 -0.99 7.28
N LEU A 121 -3.89 -1.26 6.80
CA LEU A 121 -4.21 -1.35 5.38
C LEU A 121 -3.97 -0.01 4.66
N VAL A 122 -4.47 1.09 5.22
CA VAL A 122 -4.31 2.42 4.59
C VAL A 122 -2.84 2.82 4.49
N GLU A 123 -2.07 2.70 5.58
CA GLU A 123 -0.64 3.04 5.53
C GLU A 123 0.16 2.07 4.65
N HIS A 124 -0.20 0.79 4.61
CA HIS A 124 0.37 -0.17 3.65
C HIS A 124 0.23 0.33 2.21
N GLU A 125 -0.97 0.76 1.80
CA GLU A 125 -1.17 1.32 0.45
C GLU A 125 -0.42 2.64 0.23
N LEU A 126 -0.30 3.49 1.26
CA LEU A 126 0.50 4.72 1.16
C LEU A 126 1.99 4.42 0.98
N TYR A 127 2.53 3.38 1.60
CA TYR A 127 3.93 2.97 1.43
C TYR A 127 4.26 2.51 -0.01
N HIS A 128 3.27 2.10 -0.79
CA HIS A 128 3.47 1.82 -2.22
C HIS A 128 3.76 3.05 -3.06
N ILE A 129 3.44 4.25 -2.58
CA ILE A 129 3.76 5.52 -3.24
C ILE A 129 4.97 6.09 -2.52
N ALA A 130 6.15 5.90 -3.10
CA ALA A 130 7.41 6.32 -2.50
C ALA A 130 8.04 7.49 -3.25
N GLN A 131 8.90 8.26 -2.59
CA GLN A 131 9.77 9.19 -3.29
C GLN A 131 10.93 8.44 -3.92
N ALA A 132 11.13 8.64 -5.22
CA ALA A 132 12.26 8.09 -5.96
C ALA A 132 13.58 8.64 -5.39
N THR A 133 14.59 7.78 -5.31
CA THR A 133 15.94 8.16 -4.87
C THR A 133 16.94 8.13 -6.02
N ASP A 134 18.05 8.84 -5.87
CA ASP A 134 19.18 8.73 -6.78
C ASP A 134 20.07 7.53 -6.44
N GLN A 135 21.15 7.35 -7.19
CA GLN A 135 22.09 6.22 -7.00
C GLN A 135 22.82 6.23 -5.65
N TYR A 136 22.72 7.31 -4.88
CA TYR A 136 23.32 7.48 -3.57
C TYR A 136 22.26 7.45 -2.45
N GLY A 137 20.99 7.21 -2.78
CA GLY A 137 19.88 7.18 -1.84
C GLY A 137 19.31 8.56 -1.50
N ALA A 138 19.73 9.63 -2.17
CA ALA A 138 19.18 10.96 -1.92
C ALA A 138 17.80 11.12 -2.59
N PRO A 139 16.83 11.79 -1.95
CA PRO A 139 15.49 11.98 -2.49
C PRO A 139 15.52 12.84 -3.77
N LYS A 140 14.77 12.41 -4.80
CA LYS A 140 14.64 13.13 -6.07
C LYS A 140 13.42 14.04 -6.07
N PHE A 141 13.56 15.15 -6.78
CA PHE A 141 12.50 16.14 -6.96
C PHE A 141 12.20 16.33 -8.45
N THR A 142 10.99 16.77 -8.76
CA THR A 142 10.58 17.22 -10.10
C THR A 142 11.20 18.58 -10.40
N GLN A 143 11.03 19.08 -11.63
CA GLN A 143 11.48 20.42 -12.00
C GLN A 143 10.77 21.52 -11.19
N ASP A 144 9.55 21.26 -10.75
CA ASP A 144 8.73 22.17 -9.95
C ASP A 144 9.08 22.11 -8.44
N GLY A 145 10.07 21.30 -8.06
CA GLY A 145 10.51 21.15 -6.66
C GLY A 145 9.67 20.20 -5.81
N LEU A 146 8.66 19.53 -6.40
CA LEU A 146 7.86 18.53 -5.71
C LEU A 146 8.61 17.19 -5.58
N PRO A 147 8.33 16.36 -4.57
CA PRO A 147 8.85 15.01 -4.50
C PRO A 147 8.57 14.23 -5.79
N LYS A 148 9.61 13.60 -6.36
CA LYS A 148 9.42 12.72 -7.52
C LYS A 148 8.91 11.38 -7.04
N LEU A 149 7.63 11.10 -7.25
CA LEU A 149 6.99 9.88 -6.77
C LEU A 149 7.16 8.70 -7.76
N GLU A 150 7.18 7.49 -7.22
CA GLU A 150 7.19 6.23 -7.95
C GLU A 150 6.41 5.14 -7.21
N MET A 151 5.95 4.13 -7.96
CA MET A 151 5.33 2.95 -7.37
C MET A 151 6.42 2.00 -6.87
N ARG A 152 6.39 1.69 -5.58
CA ARG A 152 7.20 0.64 -4.97
C ARG A 152 6.36 -0.62 -4.84
N GLY A 153 6.93 -1.77 -5.19
CA GLY A 153 6.30 -3.07 -4.90
C GLY A 153 6.28 -3.34 -3.39
N HIS A 154 5.82 -4.53 -2.99
CA HIS A 154 5.95 -4.94 -1.60
C HIS A 154 7.43 -5.04 -1.23
N ASP A 155 7.90 -4.16 -0.35
CA ASP A 155 9.29 -4.03 0.06
C ASP A 155 9.40 -3.97 1.59
N VAL A 156 10.59 -4.25 2.13
CA VAL A 156 10.83 -4.38 3.57
C VAL A 156 10.40 -3.13 4.34
N GLU A 157 10.57 -1.93 3.78
CA GLU A 157 10.19 -0.68 4.46
C GLU A 157 8.68 -0.58 4.73
N GLU A 158 7.85 -1.03 3.80
CA GLU A 158 6.39 -1.11 3.96
C GLU A 158 6.02 -2.07 5.11
N PHE A 159 6.59 -3.28 5.10
CA PHE A 159 6.37 -4.26 6.17
C PHE A 159 6.85 -3.76 7.53
N VAL A 160 8.05 -3.19 7.61
CA VAL A 160 8.62 -2.69 8.86
C VAL A 160 7.81 -1.51 9.38
N GLY A 161 7.41 -0.58 8.52
CA GLY A 161 6.60 0.58 8.86
C GLY A 161 5.26 0.18 9.49
N VAL A 162 4.53 -0.72 8.82
CA VAL A 162 3.24 -1.25 9.28
C VAL A 162 3.40 -2.04 10.59
N VAL A 163 4.36 -2.98 10.65
CA VAL A 163 4.57 -3.82 11.84
C VAL A 163 4.98 -2.98 13.05
N ARG A 164 5.82 -1.97 12.86
CA ARG A 164 6.26 -1.05 13.92
C ARG A 164 5.09 -0.26 14.52
N ARG A 165 4.09 0.11 13.70
CA ARG A 165 2.98 0.99 14.10
C ARG A 165 1.74 0.24 14.56
N TYR A 166 1.44 -0.91 13.96
CA TYR A 166 0.20 -1.66 14.18
C TYR A 166 0.40 -3.10 14.69
N GLY A 167 1.65 -3.55 14.77
CA GLY A 167 1.99 -4.91 15.17
C GLY A 167 2.03 -5.89 14.00
N ALA A 168 2.50 -7.11 14.29
CA ALA A 168 2.61 -8.17 13.30
C ALA A 168 1.23 -8.75 12.95
N SER A 169 0.96 -8.89 11.65
CA SER A 169 -0.14 -9.73 11.19
C SER A 169 0.11 -11.20 11.57
N PRO A 170 -0.91 -12.08 11.55
CA PRO A 170 -0.71 -13.50 11.85
C PRO A 170 0.40 -14.15 11.01
N ASP A 171 0.47 -13.82 9.71
CA ASP A 171 1.50 -14.35 8.81
C ASP A 171 2.91 -13.80 9.13
N VAL A 172 3.01 -12.52 9.51
CA VAL A 172 4.28 -11.94 9.97
C VAL A 172 4.68 -12.55 11.32
N GLN A 173 3.72 -12.82 12.21
CA GLN A 173 4.00 -13.45 13.48
C GLN A 173 4.57 -14.86 13.30
N LEU A 174 4.09 -15.63 12.32
CA LEU A 174 4.70 -16.92 11.96
C LEU A 174 6.18 -16.77 11.55
N LEU A 175 6.51 -15.71 10.80
CA LEU A 175 7.89 -15.41 10.42
C LEU A 175 8.74 -15.02 11.63
N VAL A 176 8.21 -14.17 12.52
CA VAL A 176 8.87 -13.78 13.77
C VAL A 176 9.13 -14.99 14.66
N ASP A 177 8.14 -15.86 14.82
CA ASP A 177 8.25 -17.08 15.63
C ASP A 177 9.27 -18.06 15.04
N ALA A 178 9.36 -18.15 13.71
CA ALA A 178 10.38 -18.94 13.03
C ALA A 178 11.78 -18.34 13.21
N ALA A 179 11.92 -17.01 13.09
CA ALA A 179 13.19 -16.32 13.26
C ALA A 179 13.73 -16.38 14.70
N ASN A 180 12.84 -16.45 15.69
CA ASN A 180 13.19 -16.60 17.11
C ASN A 180 13.60 -18.03 17.50
N LYS A 181 13.47 -19.02 16.60
CA LYS A 181 13.91 -20.40 16.82
C LYS A 181 15.29 -20.64 16.20
N PRO A 182 16.10 -21.56 16.73
CA PRO A 182 17.32 -22.01 16.05
C PRO A 182 16.98 -22.54 14.66
N ALA A 183 17.79 -22.20 13.66
CA ALA A 183 17.63 -22.73 12.31
C ALA A 183 17.69 -24.26 12.32
N GLU A 184 16.72 -24.91 11.68
CA GLU A 184 16.62 -26.37 11.62
C GLU A 184 17.82 -27.01 10.91
N VAL A 185 18.44 -26.27 9.99
CA VAL A 185 19.64 -26.71 9.26
C VAL A 185 20.87 -26.01 9.83
N GLY A 186 21.64 -26.74 10.64
CA GLY A 186 22.91 -26.24 11.18
C GLY A 186 23.96 -25.97 10.10
N LYS A 187 24.79 -24.94 10.31
CA LYS A 187 25.86 -24.52 9.39
C LYS A 187 26.81 -25.65 8.97
N ILE A 188 27.07 -26.62 9.86
CA ILE A 188 27.92 -27.78 9.57
C ILE A 188 27.26 -28.74 8.57
N ASN A 189 25.94 -28.92 8.65
CA ASN A 189 25.20 -29.77 7.71
C ASN A 189 25.18 -29.12 6.32
N ILE A 190 25.01 -27.79 6.26
CA ILE A 190 25.12 -27.01 5.02
C ILE A 190 26.52 -27.18 4.43
N SER A 191 27.57 -27.01 5.25
CA SER A 191 28.97 -27.12 4.81
C SER A 191 29.30 -28.49 4.22
N ARG A 192 28.76 -29.56 4.82
CA ARG A 192 28.90 -30.94 4.31
C ARG A 192 28.13 -31.16 3.02
N ALA A 193 26.91 -30.63 2.90
CA ALA A 193 26.08 -30.80 1.71
C ALA A 193 26.59 -30.00 0.50
N CYS A 194 27.06 -28.76 0.72
CA CYS A 194 27.48 -27.87 -0.36
C CYS A 194 28.93 -28.08 -0.81
N GLY A 195 29.77 -28.79 -0.03
CA GLY A 195 31.15 -29.15 -0.38
C GLY A 195 32.13 -27.97 -0.54
N THR A 196 31.67 -26.73 -0.51
CA THR A 196 32.44 -25.51 -0.80
C THR A 196 33.06 -24.87 0.44
N CYS A 197 32.50 -25.09 1.63
CA CYS A 197 33.02 -24.53 2.88
C CYS A 197 34.19 -25.33 3.46
N LEU A 198 34.32 -26.62 3.12
CA LEU A 198 35.41 -27.50 3.58
C LEU A 198 36.65 -27.43 2.68
N MET A 199 36.57 -26.81 1.50
CA MET A 199 37.71 -26.66 0.58
C MET A 199 38.70 -25.55 0.97
N ARG A 200 38.39 -24.70 1.98
CA ARG A 200 39.31 -23.63 2.45
C ARG A 200 40.17 -24.02 3.66
N LEU A 201 40.10 -25.28 4.10
CA LEU A 201 40.88 -25.80 5.24
C LEU A 201 41.95 -26.83 4.80
N ALA A 202 42.24 -26.92 3.50
CA ALA A 202 43.30 -27.75 2.94
C ALA A 202 44.35 -26.88 2.23
#